data_AF-A0A180EVZ5-F1
#
_entry.id   AF-A0A180EVZ5-F1
#
_cell.length_a   1.000
_cell.length_b   1.000
_cell.length_c   1.000
_cell.angle_alpha   90.00
_cell.angle_beta   90.00
_cell.angle_gamma   90.00
#
_symmetry.space_group_name_H-M   'P 1'
#
loop_
_entity.id
_entity.type
_entity.pdbx_description
1 polymer ?
#
loop_
_entity_poly.entity_id
_entity_poly.type
_entity_poly.pdbx_seq_one_letter_code
_entity_poly.pdbx_strand_id
1 'polypeptide(L)'
;MPGVKKTDLLNGTTTVRESNRVPIRDIGHTTALPIERLYGDDRHFKACTKAIAGVRVREVMRETDCLLPPRQRSIARFMNLSYTLEWSRNMQRIFASLNANERQTLDFVNTHGKTTSESGGVFGFVNGVLKRVKPEGLSKKSIDARLKETDRMLNNRNKRMVRFKSSVRGQLERDPDKPAGEKSVWNASGDMTESLFGCCRFKRPGNPLYGVTACVLILPLLTRTGDRDRPSAVEFKRCPEGVFMKDLESWTKGSLTDNLAVMNTLAG
;
A
#
# COMPACT_ATOMS: atom_id res chain seq x y z
N MET A 1 12.45 -36.95 7.04
CA MET A 1 12.52 -36.04 8.20
C MET A 1 13.93 -35.49 8.26
N PRO A 2 14.10 -34.17 8.15
CA PRO A 2 14.49 -33.40 9.32
C PRO A 2 13.53 -32.22 9.57
N GLY A 3 13.37 -31.88 10.85
CA GLY A 3 12.29 -31.04 11.35
C GLY A 3 12.48 -29.55 11.06
N VAL A 4 11.43 -28.96 10.48
CA VAL A 4 11.23 -27.51 10.45
C VAL A 4 10.87 -27.06 11.87
N LYS A 5 11.69 -26.18 12.44
CA LYS A 5 11.50 -25.66 13.78
C LYS A 5 10.31 -24.70 13.80
N LYS A 6 9.55 -24.75 14.89
CA LYS A 6 8.25 -24.10 15.17
C LYS A 6 8.25 -22.55 15.15
N THR A 7 9.34 -21.92 14.72
CA THR A 7 9.54 -20.45 14.71
C THR A 7 9.40 -19.81 13.32
N ASP A 8 9.31 -20.61 12.25
CA ASP A 8 9.42 -20.07 10.88
C ASP A 8 8.09 -19.55 10.28
N LEU A 9 6.96 -19.73 10.97
CA LEU A 9 5.64 -19.30 10.49
C LEU A 9 5.30 -17.81 10.77
N LEU A 10 6.09 -17.12 11.61
CA LEU A 10 5.88 -15.70 11.92
C LEU A 10 6.62 -14.74 10.97
N ASN A 11 7.56 -15.26 10.17
CA ASN A 11 8.29 -14.49 9.16
C ASN A 11 7.93 -15.03 7.76
N GLY A 12 6.92 -14.43 7.12
CA GLY A 12 6.50 -14.76 5.74
C GLY A 12 7.56 -14.56 4.65
N THR A 13 8.83 -14.35 5.02
CA THR A 13 9.99 -14.23 4.13
C THR A 13 10.70 -15.56 3.88
N THR A 14 10.55 -16.56 4.77
CA THR A 14 11.29 -17.82 4.65
C THR A 14 10.63 -18.81 3.67
N THR A 15 9.29 -18.90 3.66
CA THR A 15 8.53 -19.82 2.78
C THR A 15 8.56 -19.45 1.30
N VAL A 16 8.79 -18.18 0.96
CA VAL A 16 8.92 -17.74 -0.45
C VAL A 16 10.27 -18.17 -1.04
N ARG A 17 11.33 -18.25 -0.22
CA ARG A 17 12.68 -18.66 -0.68
C ARG A 17 12.76 -20.12 -1.10
N GLU A 18 11.86 -20.98 -0.60
CA GLU A 18 11.80 -22.41 -0.94
C GLU A 18 11.00 -22.68 -2.22
N SER A 19 10.28 -21.68 -2.73
CA SER A 19 9.66 -21.75 -4.05
C SER A 19 10.68 -21.29 -5.09
N ASN A 20 10.92 -22.07 -6.16
CA ASN A 20 11.71 -21.66 -7.33
C ASN A 20 11.05 -20.51 -8.14
N ARG A 21 10.32 -19.61 -7.47
CA ARG A 21 9.63 -18.48 -8.08
C ARG A 21 10.47 -17.25 -7.90
N VAL A 22 10.60 -16.51 -8.99
CA VAL A 22 11.20 -15.18 -8.98
C VAL A 22 10.36 -14.25 -8.10
N PRO A 23 10.95 -13.61 -7.08
CA PRO A 23 10.25 -12.63 -6.26
C PRO A 23 10.03 -11.33 -7.05
N ILE A 24 8.77 -10.92 -7.20
CA ILE A 24 8.39 -9.65 -7.81
C ILE A 24 8.28 -8.60 -6.72
N ARG A 25 9.02 -7.50 -6.86
CA ARG A 25 8.99 -6.42 -5.88
C ARG A 25 7.72 -5.60 -6.02
N ASP A 26 7.11 -5.27 -4.87
CA ASP A 26 5.96 -4.38 -4.85
C ASP A 26 6.35 -2.96 -5.32
N ILE A 27 5.55 -2.40 -6.23
CA ILE A 27 5.79 -1.10 -6.85
C ILE A 27 5.56 0.06 -5.86
N GLY A 28 4.65 -0.11 -4.90
CA GLY A 28 4.45 0.82 -3.79
C GLY A 28 5.70 0.92 -2.94
N HIS A 29 6.26 -0.21 -2.50
CA HIS A 29 7.54 -0.25 -1.79
C HIS A 29 8.71 0.31 -2.61
N THR A 30 8.75 -0.03 -3.90
CA THR A 30 9.80 0.45 -4.82
C THR A 30 9.76 1.97 -4.94
N THR A 31 8.57 2.58 -5.01
CA THR A 31 8.45 4.04 -5.10
C THR A 31 8.55 4.76 -3.76
N ALA A 32 8.18 4.10 -2.65
CA ALA A 32 8.22 4.70 -1.31
C ALA A 32 9.65 4.84 -0.75
N LEU A 33 10.54 3.89 -1.00
CA LEU A 33 11.91 3.92 -0.46
C LEU A 33 12.72 5.16 -0.91
N PRO A 34 12.72 5.55 -2.20
CA PRO A 34 13.38 6.78 -2.60
C PRO A 34 12.71 8.04 -2.03
N ILE A 35 11.39 8.05 -1.83
CA ILE A 35 10.70 9.15 -1.15
C ILE A 35 11.22 9.29 0.28
N GLU A 36 11.29 8.19 1.02
CA GLU A 36 11.78 8.16 2.39
C GLU A 36 13.23 8.67 2.48
N ARG A 37 14.11 8.28 1.55
CA ARG A 37 15.48 8.79 1.51
C ARG A 37 15.55 10.30 1.24
N LEU A 38 14.61 10.86 0.48
CA LEU A 38 14.61 12.28 0.13
C LEU A 38 13.99 13.17 1.20
N TYR A 39 12.92 12.71 1.83
CA TYR A 39 12.09 13.52 2.72
C TYR A 39 12.09 13.02 4.17
N GLY A 40 12.59 11.81 4.42
CA GLY A 40 12.62 11.17 5.73
C GLY A 40 13.40 11.95 6.77
N ASP A 41 14.40 12.75 6.37
CA ASP A 41 15.17 13.65 7.25
C ASP A 41 15.14 15.12 6.86
N ASP A 42 14.34 15.48 5.86
CA ASP A 42 14.22 16.87 5.43
C ASP A 42 13.49 17.71 6.47
N ARG A 43 14.20 18.68 7.06
CA ARG A 43 13.66 19.52 8.15
C ARG A 43 12.43 20.31 7.72
N HIS A 44 12.43 20.88 6.51
CA HIS A 44 11.32 21.68 6.00
C HIS A 44 10.07 20.83 5.77
N PHE A 45 10.24 19.64 5.20
CA PHE A 45 9.15 18.69 5.03
C PHE A 45 8.59 18.16 6.35
N LYS A 46 9.46 17.81 7.31
CA LYS A 46 9.04 17.42 8.67
C LYS A 46 8.27 18.55 9.36
N ALA A 47 8.73 19.79 9.26
CA ALA A 47 8.05 20.95 9.82
C ALA A 47 6.67 21.16 9.18
N CYS A 48 6.59 21.10 7.84
CA CYS A 48 5.33 21.23 7.11
C CYS A 48 4.33 20.15 7.52
N THR A 49 4.72 18.88 7.48
CA THR A 49 3.83 17.75 7.84
C THR A 49 3.40 17.80 9.31
N LYS A 50 4.29 18.23 10.22
CA LYS A 50 3.96 18.44 11.64
C LYS A 50 2.97 19.59 11.84
N ALA A 51 3.13 20.70 11.11
CA ALA A 51 2.20 21.83 11.19
C ALA A 51 0.79 21.43 10.74
N ILE A 52 0.69 20.69 9.63
CA ILE A 52 -0.58 20.17 9.12
C ILE A 52 -1.20 19.17 10.12
N ALA A 53 -0.42 18.24 10.67
CA ALA A 53 -0.94 17.32 11.69
C ALA A 53 -1.40 18.07 12.96
N GLY A 54 -0.67 19.11 13.34
CA GLY A 54 -0.95 19.92 14.52
C GLY A 54 -2.27 20.70 14.42
N VAL A 55 -2.60 21.28 13.26
CA VAL A 55 -3.86 22.03 13.11
C VAL A 55 -5.07 21.13 13.32
N ARG A 56 -5.00 19.88 12.84
CA ARG A 56 -6.08 18.90 13.02
C ARG A 56 -6.34 18.56 14.48
N VAL A 57 -5.33 18.56 15.32
CA VAL A 57 -5.48 18.28 16.76
C VAL A 57 -5.98 19.51 17.50
N ARG A 58 -5.50 20.71 17.14
CA ARG A 58 -5.86 21.96 17.84
C ARG A 58 -7.25 22.48 17.48
N GLU A 59 -7.66 22.29 16.25
CA GLU A 59 -8.87 22.91 15.70
C GLU A 59 -10.06 21.95 15.59
N VAL A 60 -9.92 20.71 16.06
CA VAL A 60 -11.04 19.77 16.13
C VAL A 60 -12.14 20.34 17.02
N MET A 61 -13.39 20.25 16.55
CA MET A 61 -14.58 20.80 17.23
C MET A 61 -14.58 22.33 17.43
N ARG A 62 -13.72 23.07 16.72
CA ARG A 62 -13.78 24.54 16.66
C ARG A 62 -14.56 25.00 15.44
N GLU A 63 -14.82 26.30 15.35
CA GLU A 63 -15.49 26.91 14.18
C GLU A 63 -14.72 26.67 12.86
N THR A 64 -13.40 26.44 12.95
CA THR A 64 -12.48 26.14 11.85
C THR A 64 -12.43 24.65 11.47
N ASP A 65 -13.21 23.78 12.13
CA ASP A 65 -13.18 22.31 11.94
C ASP A 65 -13.49 21.91 10.48
N CYS A 66 -14.31 22.69 9.78
CA CYS A 66 -14.64 22.47 8.37
C CYS A 66 -13.44 22.62 7.42
N LEU A 67 -12.35 23.25 7.87
CA LEU A 67 -11.13 23.47 7.09
C LEU A 67 -10.03 22.44 7.39
N LEU A 68 -10.28 21.45 8.26
CA LEU A 68 -9.24 20.53 8.69
C LEU A 68 -8.64 19.69 7.55
N PRO A 69 -7.34 19.34 7.65
CA PRO A 69 -6.71 18.46 6.69
C PRO A 69 -7.25 17.03 6.82
N PRO A 70 -7.17 16.23 5.74
CA PRO A 70 -7.57 14.84 5.76
C PRO A 70 -6.78 14.03 6.80
N ARG A 71 -7.42 13.02 7.39
CA ARG A 71 -6.80 12.14 8.39
C ARG A 71 -5.65 11.36 7.76
N GLN A 72 -4.43 11.60 8.24
CA GLN A 72 -3.26 10.81 7.87
C GLN A 72 -3.32 9.42 8.53
N ARG A 73 -3.14 8.37 7.72
CA ARG A 73 -2.93 7.01 8.22
C ARG A 73 -1.45 6.82 8.57
N SER A 74 -1.18 6.10 9.66
CA SER A 74 0.18 5.79 10.13
C SER A 74 0.92 4.81 9.22
N ILE A 75 0.18 3.90 8.57
CA ILE A 75 0.70 2.93 7.61
C ILE A 75 0.80 3.58 6.23
N ALA A 76 1.93 3.38 5.55
CA ALA A 76 2.25 4.00 4.26
C ALA A 76 2.16 5.54 4.30
N ARG A 77 2.75 6.16 5.34
CA ARG A 77 2.75 7.61 5.60
C ARG A 77 3.03 8.49 4.38
N PHE A 78 3.95 8.05 3.50
CA PHE A 78 4.32 8.78 2.30
C PHE A 78 3.28 8.64 1.17
N MET A 79 2.59 7.49 1.10
CA MET A 79 1.57 7.21 0.10
C MET A 79 0.29 8.02 0.32
N ASN A 80 -0.05 8.28 1.59
CA ASN A 80 -1.24 9.04 1.95
C ASN A 80 -0.99 10.56 2.01
N LEU A 81 0.24 11.00 1.72
CA LEU A 81 0.62 12.40 1.86
C LEU A 81 0.15 13.27 0.70
N SER A 82 -0.17 12.68 -0.45
CA SER A 82 -0.67 13.43 -1.61
C SER A 82 -1.93 14.22 -1.29
N TYR A 83 -2.87 13.63 -0.56
CA TYR A 83 -4.12 14.29 -0.16
C TYR A 83 -3.86 15.43 0.82
N THR A 84 -2.92 15.26 1.74
CA THR A 84 -2.50 16.31 2.68
C THR A 84 -1.87 17.49 1.93
N LEU A 85 -1.00 17.23 0.95
CA LEU A 85 -0.35 18.27 0.17
C LEU A 85 -1.32 18.97 -0.79
N GLU A 86 -2.26 18.24 -1.36
CA GLU A 86 -3.34 18.80 -2.17
C GLU A 86 -4.26 19.71 -1.35
N TRP A 87 -4.65 19.27 -0.15
CA TRP A 87 -5.36 20.12 0.82
C TRP A 87 -4.56 21.40 1.11
N SER A 88 -3.26 21.29 1.43
CA SER A 88 -2.42 22.44 1.74
C SER A 88 -2.35 23.43 0.56
N ARG A 89 -2.24 22.91 -0.68
CA ARG A 89 -2.25 23.75 -1.89
C ARG A 89 -3.60 24.44 -2.10
N ASN A 90 -4.71 23.75 -1.84
CA ASN A 90 -6.04 24.33 -1.95
C ASN A 90 -6.26 25.42 -0.89
N MET A 91 -5.77 25.21 0.34
CA MET A 91 -5.80 26.23 1.39
C MET A 91 -5.00 27.48 1.01
N GLN A 92 -3.85 27.35 0.34
CA GLN A 92 -3.10 28.51 -0.19
C GLN A 92 -3.92 29.31 -1.20
N ARG A 93 -4.68 28.62 -2.07
CA ARG A 93 -5.48 29.27 -3.12
C ARG A 93 -6.63 30.09 -2.55
N ILE A 94 -7.31 29.56 -1.53
CA ILE A 94 -8.46 30.22 -0.90
C ILE A 94 -8.06 31.12 0.27
N PHE A 95 -6.77 31.20 0.62
CA PHE A 95 -6.31 31.90 1.83
C PHE A 95 -6.79 33.35 1.90
N ALA A 96 -6.82 34.04 0.76
CA ALA A 96 -7.27 35.43 0.66
C ALA A 96 -8.80 35.61 0.78
N SER A 97 -9.60 34.54 0.73
CA SER A 97 -11.05 34.59 0.96
C SER A 97 -11.45 34.16 2.37
N LEU A 98 -10.51 33.65 3.17
CA LEU A 98 -10.75 33.26 4.56
C LEU A 98 -10.98 34.48 5.46
N ASN A 99 -11.70 34.29 6.56
CA ASN A 99 -11.87 35.31 7.59
C ASN A 99 -10.59 35.48 8.45
N ALA A 100 -10.58 36.47 9.35
CA ALA A 100 -9.38 36.80 10.13
C ALA A 100 -8.90 35.63 11.02
N ASN A 101 -9.83 34.94 11.69
CA ASN A 101 -9.52 33.81 12.57
C ASN A 101 -8.97 32.61 11.79
N GLU A 102 -9.60 32.28 10.66
CA GLU A 102 -9.17 31.21 9.77
C GLU A 102 -7.77 31.48 9.19
N ARG A 103 -7.51 32.72 8.74
CA ARG A 103 -6.18 33.11 8.25
C ARG A 103 -5.12 32.97 9.31
N GLN A 104 -5.38 33.45 10.52
CA GLN A 104 -4.44 33.32 11.64
C GLN A 104 -4.14 31.84 11.94
N THR A 105 -5.18 31.01 11.94
CA THR A 105 -5.07 29.57 12.20
C THR A 105 -4.28 28.83 11.12
N LEU A 106 -4.46 29.22 9.86
CA LEU A 106 -3.90 28.56 8.68
C LEU A 106 -2.67 29.26 8.10
N ASP A 107 -2.13 30.30 8.73
CA ASP A 107 -1.01 31.10 8.17
C ASP A 107 0.21 30.25 7.82
N PHE A 108 0.46 29.19 8.60
CA PHE A 108 1.53 28.22 8.37
C PHE A 108 1.51 27.61 6.96
N VAL A 109 0.33 27.54 6.33
CA VAL A 109 0.15 27.01 4.97
C VAL A 109 0.94 27.82 3.94
N ASN A 110 1.05 29.14 4.14
CA ASN A 110 1.87 30.01 3.30
C ASN A 110 3.35 29.92 3.67
N THR A 111 3.67 29.83 4.97
CA THR A 111 5.05 29.60 5.46
C THR A 111 5.69 28.37 4.81
N HIS A 112 4.89 27.31 4.59
CA HIS A 112 5.34 26.07 3.99
C HIS A 112 5.07 25.96 2.48
N GLY A 113 4.63 27.05 1.82
CA GLY A 113 4.17 27.04 0.42
C GLY A 113 5.15 26.45 -0.58
N LYS A 114 6.44 26.82 -0.47
CA LYS A 114 7.51 26.26 -1.29
C LYS A 114 7.66 24.74 -1.12
N THR A 115 7.59 24.27 0.13
CA THR A 115 7.71 22.84 0.46
C THR A 115 6.51 22.05 -0.07
N THR A 116 5.30 22.59 0.07
CA THR A 116 4.06 21.98 -0.45
C THR A 116 4.08 21.90 -1.98
N SER A 117 4.48 22.96 -2.66
CA SER A 117 4.55 22.97 -4.12
C SER A 117 5.57 21.96 -4.65
N GLU A 118 6.78 21.96 -4.06
CA GLU A 118 7.87 21.06 -4.45
C GLU A 118 7.53 19.58 -4.24
N SER A 119 7.09 19.23 -3.03
CA SER A 119 6.72 17.86 -2.68
C SER A 119 5.49 17.39 -3.46
N GLY A 120 4.50 18.27 -3.69
CA GLY A 120 3.32 17.95 -4.50
C GLY A 120 3.67 17.47 -5.92
N GLY A 121 4.76 17.99 -6.52
CA GLY A 121 5.27 17.47 -7.79
C GLY A 121 5.76 16.02 -7.70
N VAL A 122 6.52 15.68 -6.66
CA VAL A 122 7.07 14.32 -6.45
C VAL A 122 5.94 13.32 -6.18
N PHE A 123 5.05 13.63 -5.24
CA PHE A 123 3.92 12.76 -4.89
C PHE A 123 2.91 12.63 -6.03
N GLY A 124 2.68 13.69 -6.82
CA GLY A 124 1.85 13.65 -8.01
C GLY A 124 2.38 12.67 -9.06
N PHE A 125 3.70 12.68 -9.30
CA PHE A 125 4.35 11.72 -10.20
C PHE A 125 4.20 10.28 -9.69
N VAL A 126 4.47 10.02 -8.41
CA VAL A 126 4.34 8.67 -7.83
C VAL A 126 2.92 8.15 -7.93
N ASN A 127 1.91 8.96 -7.61
CA ASN A 127 0.52 8.56 -7.78
C ASN A 127 0.17 8.30 -9.25
N GLY A 128 0.71 9.08 -10.19
CA GLY A 128 0.53 8.84 -11.62
C GLY A 128 1.11 7.49 -12.06
N VAL A 129 2.29 7.13 -11.58
CA VAL A 129 2.92 5.82 -11.83
C VAL A 129 2.03 4.71 -11.28
N LEU A 130 1.66 4.79 -10.01
CA LEU A 130 0.90 3.74 -9.34
C LEU A 130 -0.50 3.54 -9.91
N LYS A 131 -1.21 4.62 -10.26
CA LYS A 131 -2.52 4.55 -10.91
C LYS A 131 -2.50 3.75 -12.22
N ARG A 132 -1.36 3.72 -12.91
CA ARG A 132 -1.17 2.92 -14.14
C ARG A 132 -0.68 1.51 -13.84
N VAL A 133 0.28 1.34 -12.93
CA VAL A 133 0.88 0.02 -12.63
C VAL A 133 -0.10 -0.92 -11.94
N LYS A 134 -0.88 -0.42 -10.98
CA LYS A 134 -1.78 -1.26 -10.18
C LYS A 134 -2.82 -2.01 -11.03
N PRO A 135 -3.48 -1.38 -12.03
CA PRO A 135 -4.39 -2.10 -12.91
C PRO A 135 -3.71 -2.87 -14.05
N GLU A 136 -2.67 -2.32 -14.67
CA GLU A 136 -2.08 -2.88 -15.92
C GLU A 136 -0.90 -3.83 -15.68
N GLY A 137 -0.32 -3.84 -14.48
CA GLY A 137 0.90 -4.57 -14.16
C GLY A 137 2.20 -3.95 -14.69
N LEU A 138 3.29 -4.69 -14.55
CA LEU A 138 4.63 -4.44 -15.09
C LEU A 138 4.86 -5.31 -16.32
N SER A 139 4.85 -4.70 -17.50
CA SER A 139 5.36 -5.26 -18.77
C SER A 139 6.55 -4.46 -19.29
N LYS A 140 7.36 -5.02 -20.19
CA LYS A 140 8.48 -4.30 -20.83
C LYS A 140 8.02 -2.99 -21.49
N LYS A 141 6.89 -3.02 -22.22
CA LYS A 141 6.26 -1.83 -22.81
C LYS A 141 5.85 -0.80 -21.76
N SER A 142 5.30 -1.24 -20.63
CA SER A 142 4.92 -0.33 -19.53
C SER A 142 6.14 0.28 -18.84
N ILE A 143 7.26 -0.47 -18.73
CA ILE A 143 8.52 0.03 -18.16
C ILE A 143 9.11 1.07 -19.11
N ASP A 144 9.22 0.79 -20.40
CA ASP A 144 9.78 1.73 -21.39
C ASP A 144 8.92 2.99 -21.54
N ALA A 145 7.59 2.86 -21.54
CA ALA A 145 6.68 4.01 -21.51
C ALA A 145 6.86 4.85 -20.23
N ARG A 146 7.13 4.22 -19.08
CA ARG A 146 7.39 4.90 -17.80
C ARG A 146 8.76 5.58 -17.77
N LEU A 147 9.79 4.97 -18.36
CA LEU A 147 11.09 5.62 -18.53
C LEU A 147 10.93 6.86 -19.41
N LYS A 148 10.19 6.76 -20.53
CA LYS A 148 9.86 7.89 -21.41
C LYS A 148 9.05 9.00 -20.71
N GLU A 149 8.08 8.66 -19.86
CA GLU A 149 7.33 9.65 -19.07
C GLU A 149 8.23 10.31 -18.01
N THR A 150 9.11 9.53 -17.40
CA THR A 150 10.14 10.03 -16.48
C THR A 150 11.07 11.03 -17.17
N ASP A 151 11.45 10.73 -18.42
CA ASP A 151 12.29 11.55 -19.30
C ASP A 151 11.59 12.82 -19.80
N ARG A 152 10.32 12.76 -20.19
CA ARG A 152 9.54 13.96 -20.55
C ARG A 152 9.44 14.95 -19.40
N MET A 153 9.37 14.44 -18.18
CA MET A 153 9.36 15.28 -16.99
C MET A 153 10.76 15.72 -16.52
N LEU A 154 11.87 15.22 -17.10
CA LEU A 154 13.25 15.60 -16.74
C LEU A 154 13.62 17.03 -17.14
N ASN A 155 12.76 17.74 -17.87
CA ASN A 155 12.89 19.18 -18.12
C ASN A 155 12.59 20.07 -16.88
N ASN A 156 12.39 19.49 -15.71
CA ASN A 156 12.12 20.22 -14.47
C ASN A 156 13.43 20.56 -13.74
N ARG A 157 13.65 21.85 -13.42
CA ARG A 157 14.88 22.36 -12.75
C ARG A 157 15.06 21.91 -11.28
N ASN A 158 14.12 21.16 -10.70
CA ASN A 158 14.22 20.71 -9.31
C ASN A 158 15.22 19.55 -9.13
N LYS A 159 16.35 19.81 -8.45
CA LYS A 159 17.39 18.82 -8.12
C LYS A 159 16.87 17.61 -7.31
N ARG A 160 15.91 17.77 -6.39
CA ARG A 160 15.33 16.65 -5.62
C ARG A 160 14.53 15.71 -6.52
N MET A 161 13.76 16.28 -7.43
CA MET A 161 13.00 15.52 -8.43
C MET A 161 13.93 14.72 -9.35
N VAL A 162 15.04 15.32 -9.80
CA VAL A 162 16.05 14.61 -10.61
C VAL A 162 16.63 13.42 -9.83
N ARG A 163 17.05 13.62 -8.57
CA ARG A 163 17.57 12.53 -7.71
C ARG A 163 16.54 11.43 -7.46
N PHE A 164 15.28 11.80 -7.22
CA PHE A 164 14.17 10.85 -7.06
C PHE A 164 14.03 9.97 -8.29
N LYS A 165 13.95 10.59 -9.46
CA LYS A 165 13.78 9.89 -10.73
C LYS A 165 14.94 8.96 -11.05
N SER A 166 16.19 9.41 -10.88
CA SER A 166 17.37 8.56 -11.05
C SER A 166 17.34 7.35 -10.12
N SER A 167 16.83 7.53 -8.89
CA SER A 167 16.69 6.43 -7.92
C SER A 167 15.61 5.43 -8.34
N VAL A 168 14.44 5.91 -8.78
CA VAL A 168 13.34 5.05 -9.27
C VAL A 168 13.76 4.32 -10.55
N ARG A 169 14.39 5.02 -11.50
CA ARG A 169 14.97 4.45 -12.72
C ARG A 169 15.97 3.34 -12.38
N GLY A 170 16.94 3.64 -11.51
CA GLY A 170 17.92 2.65 -11.09
C GLY A 170 17.31 1.43 -10.40
N GLN A 171 16.19 1.57 -9.69
CA GLN A 171 15.49 0.42 -9.11
C GLN A 171 14.73 -0.40 -10.16
N LEU A 172 14.05 0.25 -11.11
CA LEU A 172 13.37 -0.42 -12.23
C LEU A 172 14.36 -1.10 -13.19
N GLU A 173 15.56 -0.57 -13.33
CA GLU A 173 16.63 -1.13 -14.17
C GLU A 173 17.39 -2.27 -13.49
N ARG A 174 17.52 -2.24 -12.15
CA ARG A 174 18.25 -3.24 -11.34
C ARG A 174 17.46 -4.50 -11.01
N ASP A 175 16.14 -4.55 -11.25
CA ASP A 175 15.41 -5.81 -11.05
C ASP A 175 15.96 -6.86 -12.03
N PRO A 176 16.65 -7.89 -11.54
CA PRO A 176 17.40 -8.85 -12.36
C PRO A 176 16.48 -9.74 -13.19
N ASP A 177 15.19 -9.74 -12.87
CA ASP A 177 14.19 -10.58 -13.49
C ASP A 177 13.16 -9.72 -14.24
N LYS A 178 13.60 -9.01 -15.27
CA LYS A 178 12.64 -8.41 -16.21
C LYS A 178 11.78 -9.53 -16.81
N PRO A 179 10.49 -9.27 -17.10
CA PRO A 179 9.66 -10.23 -17.81
C PRO A 179 10.39 -10.67 -19.08
N ALA A 180 10.78 -11.95 -19.14
CA ALA A 180 11.66 -12.48 -20.19
C ALA A 180 11.05 -12.38 -21.60
N GLY A 181 9.74 -12.10 -21.71
CA GLY A 181 9.02 -11.96 -22.97
C GLY A 181 8.29 -10.62 -23.13
N GLU A 182 8.14 -10.19 -24.38
CA GLU A 182 7.44 -8.95 -24.75
C GLU A 182 5.95 -8.94 -24.38
N LYS A 183 5.36 -10.13 -24.17
CA LYS A 183 3.95 -10.34 -23.78
C LYS A 183 3.75 -10.61 -22.29
N SER A 184 4.81 -10.80 -21.49
CA SER A 184 4.65 -11.07 -20.06
C SER A 184 4.31 -9.80 -19.29
N VAL A 185 3.24 -9.88 -18.52
CA VAL A 185 2.76 -8.83 -17.62
C VAL A 185 2.80 -9.38 -16.20
N TRP A 186 3.51 -8.68 -15.32
CA TRP A 186 3.69 -9.07 -13.93
C TRP A 186 2.83 -8.22 -13.02
N ASN A 187 2.06 -8.83 -12.14
CA ASN A 187 1.38 -8.05 -11.11
C ASN A 187 2.41 -7.61 -10.05
N ALA A 188 2.64 -6.31 -9.98
CA ALA A 188 3.63 -5.69 -9.09
C ALA A 188 2.97 -4.95 -7.92
N SER A 189 1.70 -5.21 -7.64
CA SER A 189 0.94 -4.54 -6.59
C SER A 189 0.37 -5.57 -5.62
N GLY A 190 0.75 -5.45 -4.34
CA GLY A 190 0.19 -6.23 -3.25
C GLY A 190 -1.26 -5.89 -2.90
N ASP A 191 -1.78 -4.74 -3.37
CA ASP A 191 -3.13 -4.25 -3.02
C ASP A 191 -4.26 -5.29 -3.18
N MET A 192 -4.24 -6.09 -4.26
CA MET A 192 -5.28 -7.12 -4.47
C MET A 192 -5.18 -8.21 -3.40
N THR A 193 -3.97 -8.66 -3.09
CA THR A 193 -3.70 -9.63 -2.03
C THR A 193 -4.09 -9.05 -0.67
N GLU A 194 -3.64 -7.83 -0.35
CA GLU A 194 -3.96 -7.15 0.91
C GLU A 194 -5.47 -6.94 1.09
N SER A 195 -6.19 -6.57 0.02
CA SER A 195 -7.64 -6.41 0.02
C SER A 195 -8.36 -7.74 0.31
N LEU A 196 -7.96 -8.82 -0.37
CA LEU A 196 -8.53 -10.16 -0.13
C LEU A 196 -8.31 -10.63 1.31
N PHE A 197 -7.09 -10.46 1.82
CA PHE A 197 -6.78 -10.80 3.21
C PHE A 197 -7.45 -9.84 4.21
N GLY A 198 -7.68 -8.58 3.85
CA GLY A 198 -8.46 -7.62 4.63
C GLY A 198 -9.92 -8.05 4.79
N CYS A 199 -10.56 -8.44 3.69
CA CYS A 199 -11.91 -9.03 3.71
C CYS A 199 -11.97 -10.30 4.56
N CYS A 200 -10.97 -11.18 4.46
CA CYS A 200 -10.87 -12.36 5.31
C CYS A 200 -10.72 -11.98 6.79
N ARG A 201 -9.88 -10.99 7.13
CA ARG A 201 -9.69 -10.49 8.50
C ARG A 201 -10.96 -9.90 9.10
N PHE A 202 -11.75 -9.17 8.32
CA PHE A 202 -13.02 -8.61 8.80
C PHE A 202 -14.02 -9.70 9.23
N LYS A 203 -13.95 -10.88 8.60
CA LYS A 203 -14.79 -12.03 8.94
C LYS A 203 -14.24 -12.90 10.09
N ARG A 204 -13.05 -12.58 10.64
CA ARG A 204 -12.48 -13.34 11.76
C ARG A 204 -13.07 -12.90 13.10
N PRO A 205 -13.11 -13.79 14.11
CA PRO A 205 -13.39 -13.39 15.49
C PRO A 205 -12.42 -12.30 15.93
N GLY A 206 -12.92 -11.29 16.66
CA GLY A 206 -12.10 -10.14 17.11
C GLY A 206 -11.02 -10.49 18.14
N ASN A 207 -10.94 -11.73 18.60
CA ASN A 207 -9.97 -12.18 19.59
C ASN A 207 -8.63 -12.58 18.91
N PRO A 208 -7.52 -11.88 19.19
CA PRO A 208 -6.21 -12.13 18.58
C PRO A 208 -5.64 -13.53 18.83
N LEU A 209 -6.09 -14.21 19.89
CA LEU A 209 -5.62 -15.56 20.27
C LEU A 209 -6.10 -16.65 19.31
N TYR A 210 -7.09 -16.35 18.46
CA TYR A 210 -7.65 -17.30 17.48
C TYR A 210 -6.77 -17.51 16.24
N GLY A 211 -5.72 -16.71 16.03
CA GLY A 211 -4.74 -16.93 14.95
C GLY A 211 -5.35 -16.99 13.53
N VAL A 212 -4.85 -17.90 12.69
CA VAL A 212 -5.43 -18.21 11.37
C VAL A 212 -6.44 -19.33 11.53
N THR A 213 -7.71 -19.03 11.30
CA THR A 213 -8.82 -19.99 11.40
C THR A 213 -9.19 -20.56 10.02
N ALA A 214 -10.04 -21.59 10.00
CA ALA A 214 -10.58 -22.18 8.77
C ALA A 214 -11.34 -21.17 7.89
N CYS A 215 -11.68 -19.98 8.42
CA CYS A 215 -12.21 -18.86 7.63
C CYS A 215 -11.29 -18.43 6.47
N VAL A 216 -10.02 -18.84 6.46
CA VAL A 216 -9.11 -18.66 5.31
C VAL A 216 -9.61 -19.34 4.03
N LEU A 217 -10.41 -20.41 4.16
CA LEU A 217 -11.02 -21.12 3.02
C LEU A 217 -12.05 -20.28 2.26
N ILE A 218 -12.42 -19.10 2.77
CA ILE A 218 -13.27 -18.14 2.08
C ILE A 218 -12.48 -17.35 1.02
N LEU A 219 -11.14 -17.30 1.08
CA LEU A 219 -10.33 -16.51 0.15
C LEU A 219 -10.58 -16.81 -1.33
N PRO A 220 -10.68 -18.08 -1.78
CA PRO A 220 -11.01 -18.40 -3.18
C PRO A 220 -12.39 -17.88 -3.60
N LEU A 221 -13.36 -17.79 -2.68
CA LEU A 221 -14.69 -17.23 -2.96
C LEU A 221 -14.66 -15.71 -3.12
N LEU A 222 -13.67 -15.04 -2.54
CA LEU A 222 -13.47 -13.59 -2.66
C LEU A 222 -12.76 -13.21 -3.95
N THR A 223 -12.12 -14.16 -4.63
CA THR A 223 -11.51 -13.93 -5.93
C THR A 223 -12.54 -14.12 -7.04
N ARG A 224 -12.69 -13.13 -7.93
CA ARG A 224 -13.38 -13.34 -9.21
C ARG A 224 -12.53 -14.28 -10.06
N THR A 225 -12.84 -15.56 -10.00
CA THR A 225 -12.36 -16.54 -10.97
C THR A 225 -13.25 -16.39 -12.21
N GLY A 226 -12.69 -15.91 -13.31
CA GLY A 226 -13.38 -15.74 -14.59
C GLY A 226 -13.67 -14.29 -14.98
N ASP A 227 -13.69 -14.06 -16.29
CA ASP A 227 -14.08 -12.81 -16.93
C ASP A 227 -15.51 -12.93 -17.47
N ARG A 228 -16.15 -11.81 -17.85
CA ARG A 228 -17.46 -11.80 -18.53
C ARG A 228 -17.48 -12.73 -19.74
N ASP A 229 -16.36 -12.84 -20.45
CA ASP A 229 -16.23 -13.64 -21.67
C ASP A 229 -15.62 -15.04 -21.42
N ARG A 230 -15.15 -15.32 -20.20
CA ARG A 230 -14.53 -16.61 -19.82
C ARG A 230 -14.96 -17.01 -18.41
N PRO A 231 -16.07 -17.74 -18.26
CA PRO A 231 -16.49 -18.24 -16.96
C PRO A 231 -15.41 -19.12 -16.33
N SER A 232 -15.31 -19.08 -15.01
CA SER A 232 -14.37 -19.92 -14.28
C SER A 232 -14.65 -21.40 -14.49
N ALA A 233 -13.58 -22.17 -14.71
CA ALA A 233 -13.63 -23.63 -14.73
C ALA A 233 -13.94 -24.25 -13.35
N VAL A 234 -13.84 -23.47 -12.27
CA VAL A 234 -14.17 -23.90 -10.91
C VAL A 234 -15.68 -23.81 -10.71
N GLU A 235 -16.28 -24.96 -10.46
CA GLU A 235 -17.72 -25.13 -10.23
C GLU A 235 -18.04 -24.95 -8.74
N PHE A 236 -17.96 -23.69 -8.25
CA PHE A 236 -18.08 -23.37 -6.82
C PHE A 236 -19.36 -23.85 -6.13
N LYS A 237 -20.41 -24.16 -6.88
CA LYS A 237 -21.66 -24.72 -6.32
C LYS A 237 -21.53 -26.20 -5.98
N ARG A 238 -20.77 -26.97 -6.77
CA ARG A 238 -20.57 -28.41 -6.56
C ARG A 238 -19.43 -28.74 -5.60
N CYS A 239 -18.44 -27.85 -5.47
CA CYS A 239 -17.32 -28.09 -4.56
C CYS A 239 -17.74 -28.30 -3.08
N PRO A 240 -18.68 -27.53 -2.50
CA PRO A 240 -19.14 -27.75 -1.13
C PRO A 240 -19.99 -29.02 -0.96
N GLU A 241 -20.69 -29.46 -2.00
CA GLU A 241 -21.58 -30.62 -1.96
C GLU A 241 -20.82 -31.95 -1.77
N GLY A 242 -19.55 -32.00 -2.18
CA GLY A 242 -18.68 -33.15 -2.03
C GLY A 242 -17.74 -33.13 -0.81
N VAL A 243 -17.80 -32.08 0.01
CA VAL A 243 -16.91 -31.90 1.18
C VAL A 243 -17.69 -32.12 2.46
N PHE A 244 -17.26 -33.07 3.28
CA PHE A 244 -17.89 -33.36 4.57
C PHE A 244 -17.17 -32.64 5.72
N MET A 245 -17.86 -32.49 6.86
CA MET A 245 -17.29 -31.87 8.06
C MET A 245 -16.00 -32.56 8.53
N LYS A 246 -15.93 -33.90 8.42
CA LYS A 246 -14.71 -34.67 8.74
C LYS A 246 -13.50 -34.27 7.88
N ASP A 247 -13.72 -33.86 6.63
CA ASP A 247 -12.65 -33.46 5.72
C ASP A 247 -12.11 -32.09 6.12
N LEU A 248 -13.00 -31.19 6.57
CA LEU A 248 -12.64 -29.88 7.13
C LEU A 248 -11.88 -30.01 8.45
N GLU A 249 -12.28 -30.93 9.33
CA GLU A 249 -11.59 -31.23 10.58
C GLU A 249 -10.18 -31.78 10.34
N SER A 250 -10.07 -32.75 9.43
CA SER A 250 -8.79 -33.34 9.00
C SER A 250 -7.86 -32.28 8.41
N TRP A 251 -8.38 -31.45 7.50
CA TRP A 251 -7.63 -30.35 6.90
C TRP A 251 -7.17 -29.32 7.95
N THR A 252 -8.06 -28.96 8.88
CA THR A 252 -7.78 -28.02 9.97
C THR A 252 -6.65 -28.53 10.84
N LYS A 253 -6.69 -29.80 11.26
CA LYS A 253 -5.65 -30.43 12.08
C LYS A 253 -4.30 -30.53 11.37
N GLY A 254 -4.29 -30.71 10.05
CA GLY A 254 -3.07 -30.83 9.26
C GLY A 254 -2.47 -29.50 8.79
N SER A 255 -3.27 -28.44 8.66
CA SER A 255 -2.87 -27.20 7.97
C SER A 255 -2.89 -25.95 8.85
N LEU A 256 -3.67 -25.93 9.93
CA LEU A 256 -3.76 -24.78 10.82
C LEU A 256 -2.89 -24.97 12.07
N THR A 257 -2.47 -23.86 12.63
CA THR A 257 -1.78 -23.82 13.92
C THR A 257 -2.80 -23.87 15.05
N ASP A 258 -2.41 -24.48 16.17
CA ASP A 258 -3.29 -24.63 17.32
C ASP A 258 -3.81 -23.26 17.80
N ASN A 259 -5.11 -23.22 18.10
CA ASN A 259 -5.75 -22.02 18.61
C ASN A 259 -5.29 -21.75 20.06
N LEU A 260 -4.55 -20.67 20.26
CA LEU A 260 -4.01 -20.28 21.57
C LEU A 260 -5.11 -19.94 22.58
N ALA A 261 -6.30 -19.54 22.12
CA ALA A 261 -7.46 -19.32 22.99
C ALA A 261 -7.96 -20.63 23.63
N VAL A 262 -7.89 -21.74 22.89
CA VAL A 262 -8.35 -23.07 23.35
C VAL A 262 -7.31 -23.74 24.25
N MET A 263 -6.02 -23.56 23.93
CA MET A 263 -4.90 -24.01 24.77
C MET A 263 -4.95 -23.41 26.18
N ASN A 264 -5.27 -22.11 26.29
CA ASN A 264 -5.28 -21.42 27.59
C ASN A 264 -6.49 -21.77 28.47
N THR A 265 -7.59 -22.28 27.90
CA THR A 265 -8.75 -22.75 28.66
C THR A 265 -8.62 -24.18 29.18
N LEU A 266 -7.67 -24.97 28.66
CA LEU A 266 -7.42 -26.35 29.09
C LEU A 266 -6.27 -26.48 30.10
N ALA A 267 -5.56 -25.37 30.36
CA ALA A 267 -4.44 -25.29 31.30
C ALA A 267 -4.79 -24.56 32.61
N GLY A 268 -6.08 -24.25 32.84
CA GLY A 268 -6.61 -23.61 34.03
C GLY A 268 -7.51 -24.55 34.83
#